data_AF-A0A4R4YWF6-F1
#
_entry.id   AF-A0A4R4YWF6-F1
#
_cell.length_a   1.000
_cell.length_b   1.000
_cell.length_c   1.000
_cell.angle_alpha   90.00
_cell.angle_beta   90.00
_cell.angle_gamma   90.00
#
_symmetry.space_group_name_H-M   'P 1'
#
loop_
_entity.id
_entity.type
_entity.pdbx_description
1 polymer ?
#
loop_
_entity_poly.entity_id
_entity_poly.type
_entity_poly.pdbx_seq_one_letter_code
_entity_poly.pdbx_strand_id
1 'polypeptide(L)'
;MHYAALRPEEVVALRKEHLVRLPEGEWGEMRLTNAEPRAGSRWTNSGKVRERRELKHRAPGDTRYVPVHPELGAMLRRHIQAFGTGPDRRIFLGPRGGQMTDQAYLKVFHESRTKAFAPAEADSPLMDVPYALRRACVSTWLNAGVPAPQIAEWAGHSVDVLLRVYAKCIYGQQGEAMRRIWDATRP
;
A
#
# COMPACT_ATOMS: atom_id res chain seq x y z
N MET A 1 1.28 0.96 4.09
CA MET A 1 0.98 1.60 2.78
C MET A 1 2.23 2.17 2.13
N HIS A 2 2.94 3.11 2.76
CA HIS A 2 4.08 3.82 2.16
C HIS A 2 5.22 2.93 1.63
N TYR A 3 5.46 1.77 2.25
CA TYR A 3 6.54 0.86 1.83
C TYR A 3 6.16 -0.21 0.81
N ALA A 4 4.86 -0.40 0.52
CA ALA A 4 4.39 -1.53 -0.27
C ALA A 4 3.22 -1.16 -1.20
N ALA A 5 3.00 0.13 -1.41
CA ALA A 5 1.90 0.69 -2.19
C ALA A 5 0.50 0.14 -1.86
N LEU A 6 0.25 -0.48 -0.70
CA LEU A 6 -1.07 -1.08 -0.40
C LEU A 6 -2.19 -0.04 -0.39
N ARG A 7 -3.38 -0.42 -0.87
CA ARG A 7 -4.61 0.36 -0.68
C ARG A 7 -5.12 0.21 0.76
N PRO A 8 -5.86 1.18 1.32
CA PRO A 8 -6.40 1.07 2.68
C PRO A 8 -7.20 -0.22 2.90
N GLU A 9 -8.02 -0.62 1.93
CA GLU A 9 -8.84 -1.84 1.99
C GLU A 9 -8.00 -3.13 1.97
N GLU A 10 -6.82 -3.13 1.33
CA GLU A 10 -5.89 -4.26 1.34
C GLU A 10 -5.18 -4.38 2.69
N VAL A 11 -4.86 -3.24 3.32
CA VAL A 11 -4.27 -3.21 4.67
C VAL A 11 -5.27 -3.75 5.69
N VAL A 12 -6.52 -3.29 5.64
CA VAL A 12 -7.57 -3.75 6.56
C VAL A 12 -7.85 -5.26 6.38
N ALA A 13 -7.74 -5.77 5.15
CA ALA A 13 -7.92 -7.18 4.82
C ALA A 13 -6.66 -8.04 5.04
N LEU A 14 -5.54 -7.48 5.52
CA LEU A 14 -4.28 -8.21 5.61
C LEU A 14 -4.35 -9.32 6.67
N ARG A 15 -3.92 -10.52 6.29
CA ARG A 15 -3.91 -11.72 7.13
C ARG A 15 -2.51 -12.32 7.18
N LYS A 16 -2.24 -13.14 8.20
CA LYS A 16 -0.93 -13.79 8.36
C LYS A 16 -0.54 -14.64 7.14
N GLU A 17 -1.49 -15.34 6.53
CA GLU A 17 -1.23 -16.15 5.33
C GLU A 17 -0.86 -15.33 4.07
N HIS A 18 -1.11 -14.01 4.06
CA HIS A 18 -0.63 -13.14 2.99
C HIS A 18 0.87 -12.86 3.11
N LEU A 19 1.47 -13.06 4.28
CA LEU A 19 2.90 -12.81 4.52
C LEU A 19 3.69 -14.05 4.11
N VAL A 20 4.19 -14.07 2.88
CA VAL A 20 4.92 -15.22 2.31
C VAL A 20 6.31 -15.35 2.94
N ARG A 21 7.05 -14.22 3.00
CA ARG A 21 8.38 -14.15 3.61
C ARG A 21 8.52 -12.85 4.39
N LEU A 22 8.96 -12.92 5.64
CA LEU A 22 9.28 -11.74 6.47
C LEU A 22 10.63 -11.93 7.18
N PRO A 23 11.74 -12.01 6.41
CA PRO A 23 13.08 -12.20 6.96
C PRO A 23 13.55 -10.96 7.73
N GLU A 24 14.42 -11.14 8.72
CA GLU A 24 15.03 -10.02 9.43
C GLU A 24 16.06 -9.31 8.56
N GLY A 25 16.06 -7.97 8.56
CA GLY A 25 17.00 -7.14 7.78
C GLY A 25 16.88 -7.19 6.26
N GLU A 26 16.14 -8.16 5.70
CA GLU A 26 16.05 -8.38 4.25
C GLU A 26 14.66 -8.06 3.67
N TRP A 27 14.60 -8.03 2.34
CA TRP A 27 13.34 -7.94 1.61
C TRP A 27 12.49 -9.19 1.83
N GLY A 28 11.26 -8.94 2.25
CA GLY A 28 10.21 -9.95 2.32
C GLY A 28 9.28 -9.90 1.12
N GLU A 29 8.24 -10.71 1.18
CA GLU A 29 7.22 -10.80 0.13
C GLU A 29 5.85 -11.04 0.77
N MET A 30 4.83 -10.38 0.22
CA MET A 30 3.44 -10.67 0.53
C MET A 30 2.65 -10.99 -0.74
N ARG A 31 1.69 -11.92 -0.62
CA ARG A 31 0.77 -12.29 -1.69
C ARG A 31 -0.62 -11.79 -1.36
N LEU A 32 -1.08 -10.80 -2.12
CA LEU A 32 -2.42 -10.23 -1.96
C LEU A 32 -3.39 -10.97 -2.87
N THR A 33 -4.43 -11.54 -2.28
CA THR A 33 -5.40 -12.39 -2.97
C THR A 33 -6.79 -11.77 -3.05
N ASN A 34 -7.08 -10.74 -2.23
CA ASN A 34 -8.40 -10.17 -2.04
C ASN A 34 -8.30 -8.70 -1.61
N ALA A 35 -9.36 -7.92 -1.84
CA ALA A 35 -9.60 -6.64 -1.17
C ALA A 35 -10.96 -6.70 -0.45
N GLU A 36 -11.15 -5.98 0.66
CA GLU A 36 -12.47 -5.85 1.29
C GLU A 36 -13.01 -4.42 1.04
N PRO A 37 -13.47 -4.10 -0.20
CA PRO A 37 -14.02 -2.78 -0.46
C PRO A 37 -15.32 -2.59 0.31
N ARG A 38 -15.54 -1.36 0.77
CA ARG A 38 -16.79 -0.94 1.41
C ARG A 38 -17.92 -1.00 0.38
N ALA A 39 -18.86 -1.90 0.57
CA ALA A 39 -20.20 -1.81 -0.01
C ALA A 39 -21.12 -1.40 1.14
N GLY A 40 -21.75 -0.22 1.05
CA GLY A 40 -22.74 0.18 2.06
C GLY A 40 -23.74 -0.96 2.27
N SER A 41 -24.22 -1.15 3.51
CA SER A 41 -25.07 -2.29 3.92
C SER A 41 -26.32 -2.52 3.06
N ARG A 42 -26.69 -1.54 2.22
CA ARG A 42 -27.74 -1.62 1.19
C ARG A 42 -27.36 -2.41 -0.08
N TRP A 43 -26.10 -2.83 -0.23
CA TRP A 43 -25.56 -3.43 -1.48
C TRP A 43 -24.70 -4.69 -1.26
N THR A 44 -24.87 -5.35 -0.11
CA THR A 44 -24.22 -6.64 0.19
C THR A 44 -25.27 -7.73 0.35
N ASN A 45 -25.07 -8.88 -0.30
CA ASN A 45 -25.99 -10.01 -0.16
C ASN A 45 -26.01 -10.61 1.26
N SER A 46 -25.07 -10.21 2.12
CA SER A 46 -24.92 -10.69 3.51
C SER A 46 -25.33 -9.68 4.60
N GLY A 47 -25.82 -8.50 4.25
CA GLY A 47 -26.17 -7.44 5.24
C GLY A 47 -25.01 -6.88 6.08
N LYS A 48 -23.74 -7.00 5.64
CA LYS A 48 -22.55 -6.50 6.35
C LYS A 48 -21.98 -5.26 5.64
N VAL A 49 -21.45 -4.28 6.38
CA VAL A 49 -20.91 -3.00 5.83
C VAL A 49 -19.66 -3.19 4.94
N ARG A 50 -19.05 -4.38 4.97
CA ARG A 50 -17.99 -4.79 4.05
C ARG A 50 -18.25 -6.20 3.56
N GLU A 51 -18.14 -6.38 2.26
CA GLU A 51 -18.22 -7.67 1.58
C GLU A 51 -16.83 -7.97 1.03
N ARG A 52 -16.36 -9.20 1.24
CA ARG A 52 -15.13 -9.68 0.61
C ARG A 52 -15.40 -9.66 -0.90
N ARG A 53 -14.70 -8.80 -1.64
CA ARG A 53 -14.84 -8.75 -3.09
C ARG A 53 -13.48 -8.98 -3.72
N GLU A 54 -13.53 -9.48 -4.94
CA GLU A 54 -12.36 -9.63 -5.78
C GLU A 54 -11.73 -8.25 -6.03
N LEU A 55 -10.42 -8.25 -6.32
CA LEU A 55 -9.71 -7.03 -6.68
C LEU A 55 -10.40 -6.39 -7.90
N LYS A 56 -10.75 -5.09 -7.79
CA LYS A 56 -11.46 -4.37 -8.87
C LYS A 56 -10.75 -4.56 -10.22
N HIS A 57 -11.53 -4.91 -11.24
CA HIS A 57 -11.16 -5.09 -12.67
C HIS A 57 -10.47 -6.40 -13.07
N ARG A 58 -10.44 -7.44 -12.23
CA ARG A 58 -9.79 -8.70 -12.62
C ARG A 58 -10.60 -9.94 -12.20
N ALA A 59 -10.33 -11.05 -12.89
CA ALA A 59 -11.02 -12.33 -12.72
C ALA A 59 -10.90 -12.88 -11.29
N PRO A 60 -11.84 -13.74 -10.86
CA PRO A 60 -11.76 -14.45 -9.59
C PRO A 60 -10.39 -15.13 -9.41
N GLY A 61 -9.71 -14.85 -8.29
CA GLY A 61 -8.43 -15.49 -7.95
C GLY A 61 -7.16 -14.76 -8.41
N ASP A 62 -7.24 -13.55 -8.96
CA ASP A 62 -6.03 -12.84 -9.37
C ASP A 62 -5.22 -12.36 -8.15
N THR A 63 -4.02 -12.90 -7.99
CA THR A 63 -3.12 -12.62 -6.87
C THR A 63 -1.94 -11.80 -7.35
N ARG A 64 -1.49 -10.82 -6.55
CA ARG A 64 -0.21 -10.14 -6.81
C ARG A 64 0.78 -10.32 -5.68
N TYR A 65 2.03 -10.49 -6.05
CA TYR A 65 3.16 -10.43 -5.13
C TYR A 65 3.59 -8.99 -4.95
N VAL A 66 3.88 -8.61 -3.71
CA VAL A 66 4.31 -7.26 -3.35
C VAL A 66 5.55 -7.37 -2.49
N PRO A 67 6.66 -6.69 -2.84
CA PRO A 67 7.85 -6.70 -2.02
C PRO A 67 7.58 -6.03 -0.68
N VAL A 68 8.11 -6.62 0.39
CA VAL A 68 8.03 -6.07 1.75
C VAL A 68 9.37 -5.47 2.08
N HIS A 69 9.43 -4.13 2.08
CA HIS A 69 10.62 -3.40 2.53
C HIS A 69 11.06 -3.86 3.94
N PRO A 70 12.36 -3.98 4.24
CA PRO A 70 12.86 -4.43 5.54
C PRO A 70 12.22 -3.69 6.74
N GLU A 71 12.05 -2.37 6.64
CA GLU A 71 11.36 -1.56 7.67
C GLU A 71 9.90 -1.96 7.86
N LEU A 72 9.16 -2.20 6.77
CA LEU A 72 7.79 -2.69 6.87
C LEU A 72 7.77 -4.09 7.50
N GLY A 73 8.72 -4.95 7.14
CA GLY A 73 8.88 -6.27 7.73
C GLY A 73 9.10 -6.19 9.24
N ALA A 74 9.97 -5.28 9.69
CA ALA A 74 10.23 -5.04 11.10
C ALA A 74 8.98 -4.51 11.83
N MET A 75 8.26 -3.55 11.24
CA MET A 75 6.99 -3.04 11.79
C MET A 75 5.94 -4.15 11.93
N LEU A 76 5.78 -5.00 10.91
CA LEU A 76 4.83 -6.11 10.93
C LEU A 76 5.22 -7.17 11.97
N ARG A 77 6.50 -7.54 12.07
CA ARG A 77 6.98 -8.47 13.10
C ARG A 77 6.72 -7.96 14.50
N ARG A 78 7.11 -6.70 14.80
CA ARG A 78 6.85 -6.07 16.10
C ARG A 78 5.36 -6.04 16.43
N HIS A 79 4.51 -5.67 15.47
CA HIS A 79 3.06 -5.65 15.65
C HIS A 79 2.50 -7.03 15.97
N ILE A 80 2.86 -8.05 15.19
CA ILE A 80 2.39 -9.42 15.39
C ILE A 80 2.88 -9.98 16.73
N GLN A 81 4.11 -9.66 17.15
CA GLN A 81 4.63 -10.07 18.44
C GLN A 81 3.88 -9.41 19.61
N ALA A 82 3.56 -8.12 19.50
CA ALA A 82 2.91 -7.36 20.57
C ALA A 82 1.41 -7.66 20.69
N PHE A 83 0.71 -7.86 19.57
CA PHE A 83 -0.76 -7.92 19.54
C PHE A 83 -1.32 -9.27 19.08
N GLY A 84 -0.46 -10.18 18.60
CA GLY A 84 -0.89 -11.42 17.97
C GLY A 84 -1.65 -11.19 16.67
N THR A 85 -2.55 -12.12 16.34
CA THR A 85 -3.46 -12.02 15.20
C THR A 85 -4.88 -12.28 15.68
N GLY A 86 -5.87 -11.56 15.15
CA GLY A 86 -7.26 -11.78 15.53
C GLY A 86 -7.92 -12.95 14.79
N PRO A 87 -9.26 -13.04 14.86
CA PRO A 87 -10.05 -14.01 14.11
C PRO A 87 -9.66 -14.03 12.62
N ASP A 88 -9.68 -15.22 12.03
CA ASP A 88 -9.21 -15.48 10.66
C ASP A 88 -7.77 -15.00 10.40
N ARG A 89 -6.90 -15.00 11.42
CA ARG A 89 -5.48 -14.57 11.31
C ARG A 89 -5.30 -13.13 10.82
N ARG A 90 -6.27 -12.25 11.03
CA ARG A 90 -6.16 -10.83 10.62
C ARG A 90 -5.05 -10.12 11.41
N ILE A 91 -4.25 -9.33 10.71
CA ILE A 91 -3.10 -8.62 11.31
C ILE A 91 -3.57 -7.37 12.08
N PHE A 92 -4.45 -6.58 11.48
CA PHE A 92 -4.94 -5.33 12.08
C PHE A 92 -6.39 -5.48 12.56
N LEU A 93 -6.61 -5.21 13.84
CA LEU A 93 -7.92 -5.26 14.48
C LEU A 93 -8.34 -3.87 14.94
N GLY A 94 -9.65 -3.65 15.00
CA GLY A 94 -10.20 -2.47 15.65
C GLY A 94 -9.98 -2.50 17.17
N PRO A 95 -10.12 -1.35 17.86
CA PRO A 95 -9.82 -1.24 19.30
C PRO A 95 -10.58 -2.20 20.22
N ARG A 96 -11.71 -2.75 19.76
CA ARG A 96 -12.54 -3.72 20.49
C ARG A 96 -12.35 -5.18 20.00
N GLY A 97 -11.25 -5.46 19.31
CA GLY A 97 -10.94 -6.79 18.76
C GLY A 97 -11.71 -7.18 17.48
N GLY A 98 -12.66 -6.34 17.04
CA GLY A 98 -13.41 -6.52 15.80
C GLY A 98 -12.66 -6.05 14.54
N GLN A 99 -13.37 -5.94 13.41
CA GLN A 99 -12.79 -5.42 12.18
C GLN A 99 -12.36 -3.94 12.34
N MET A 100 -11.21 -3.59 11.76
CA MET A 100 -10.71 -2.22 11.71
C MET A 100 -11.66 -1.32 10.91
N THR A 101 -12.19 -0.24 11.50
CA THR A 101 -13.10 0.69 10.81
C THR A 101 -12.33 1.85 10.17
N ASP A 102 -12.94 2.49 9.16
CA ASP A 102 -12.36 3.66 8.51
C ASP A 102 -12.13 4.80 9.52
N GLN A 103 -13.12 5.05 10.38
CA GLN A 103 -13.03 6.06 11.43
C GLN A 103 -11.86 5.82 12.39
N ALA A 104 -11.58 4.56 12.74
CA ALA A 104 -10.51 4.23 13.69
C ALA A 104 -9.13 4.58 13.12
N TYR A 105 -8.82 4.16 11.89
CA TYR A 105 -7.51 4.46 11.31
C TYR A 105 -7.41 5.90 10.80
N LEU A 106 -8.51 6.52 10.32
CA LEU A 106 -8.49 7.91 9.86
C LEU A 106 -8.20 8.87 11.01
N LYS A 107 -8.79 8.65 12.19
CA LYS A 107 -8.50 9.45 13.38
C LYS A 107 -7.00 9.43 13.69
N VAL A 108 -6.42 8.23 13.81
CA VAL A 108 -4.99 8.06 14.08
C VAL A 108 -4.13 8.68 12.98
N PHE A 109 -4.52 8.55 11.71
CA PHE A 109 -3.80 9.14 10.59
C PHE A 109 -3.75 10.67 10.67
N HIS A 110 -4.88 11.33 10.88
CA HIS A 110 -4.94 12.79 10.97
C HIS A 110 -4.20 13.33 12.20
N GLU A 111 -4.36 12.68 13.37
CA GLU A 111 -3.58 13.03 14.57
C GLU A 111 -2.07 12.86 14.34
N SER A 112 -1.65 11.79 13.66
CA SER A 112 -0.23 11.56 13.34
C SER A 112 0.28 12.61 12.35
N ARG A 113 -0.54 12.98 11.36
CA ARG A 113 -0.20 14.00 10.37
C ARG A 113 0.03 15.36 11.00
N THR A 114 -0.86 15.81 11.89
CA THR A 114 -0.71 17.08 12.61
C THR A 114 0.56 17.12 13.46
N LYS A 115 0.98 15.97 14.02
CA LYS A 115 2.23 15.87 14.79
C LYS A 115 3.49 15.81 13.95
N ALA A 116 3.40 15.26 12.74
CA ALA A 116 4.57 15.02 11.88
C ALA A 116 4.97 16.24 11.03
N PHE A 117 4.04 17.17 10.77
CA PHE A 117 4.25 18.29 9.86
C PHE A 117 4.35 19.64 10.59
N ALA A 118 5.07 20.58 9.98
CA ALA A 118 5.01 21.98 10.39
C ALA A 118 3.57 22.51 10.20
N PRO A 119 3.12 23.53 10.96
CA PRO A 119 1.76 24.04 10.86
C PRO A 119 1.31 24.39 9.44
N ALA A 120 2.17 25.09 8.68
CA ALA A 120 1.88 25.46 7.29
C ALA A 120 1.73 24.24 6.35
N GLU A 121 2.47 23.16 6.58
CA GLU A 121 2.35 21.92 5.82
C GLU A 121 1.09 21.15 6.22
N ALA A 122 0.76 21.14 7.51
CA ALA A 122 -0.46 20.55 8.03
C ALA A 122 -1.72 21.26 7.47
N ASP A 123 -1.67 22.56 7.25
CA ASP A 123 -2.76 23.32 6.63
C ASP A 123 -2.85 23.13 5.10
N SER A 124 -1.82 22.55 4.49
CA SER A 124 -1.80 22.27 3.05
C SER A 124 -2.52 20.95 2.68
N PRO A 125 -2.82 20.70 1.39
CA PRO A 125 -3.32 19.40 0.93
C PRO A 125 -2.30 18.24 1.02
N LEU A 126 -1.06 18.48 1.50
CA LEU A 126 -0.02 17.45 1.58
C LEU A 126 -0.45 16.30 2.49
N MET A 127 -0.48 15.08 1.94
CA MET A 127 -0.82 13.87 2.70
C MET A 127 -2.17 13.95 3.43
N ASP A 128 -3.13 14.68 2.87
CA ASP A 128 -4.48 14.90 3.41
C ASP A 128 -5.27 13.60 3.65
N VAL A 129 -5.02 12.54 2.87
CA VAL A 129 -5.68 11.24 2.99
C VAL A 129 -4.69 10.08 3.08
N PRO A 130 -5.03 8.94 3.72
CA PRO A 130 -4.15 7.77 3.78
C PRO A 130 -3.73 7.24 2.41
N TYR A 131 -4.59 7.37 1.41
CA TYR A 131 -4.28 7.00 0.02
C TYR A 131 -3.05 7.77 -0.52
N ALA A 132 -2.72 8.94 0.04
CA ALA A 132 -1.52 9.67 -0.31
C ALA A 132 -0.23 8.89 0.02
N LEU A 133 -0.20 8.02 1.05
CA LEU A 133 0.94 7.15 1.34
C LEU A 133 1.24 6.19 0.19
N ARG A 134 0.18 5.65 -0.44
CA ARG A 134 0.31 4.81 -1.63
C ARG A 134 0.81 5.62 -2.82
N ARG A 135 0.30 6.84 -3.01
CA ARG A 135 0.80 7.74 -4.06
C ARG A 135 2.29 8.03 -3.88
N ALA A 136 2.70 8.41 -2.68
CA ALA A 136 4.10 8.65 -2.34
C ALA A 136 4.98 7.43 -2.63
N CYS A 137 4.56 6.23 -2.22
CA CYS A 137 5.27 4.98 -2.51
C CYS A 137 5.55 4.78 -4.01
N VAL A 138 4.51 4.89 -4.83
CA VAL A 138 4.60 4.69 -6.28
C VAL A 138 5.47 5.78 -6.93
N SER A 139 5.32 7.04 -6.51
CA SER A 139 6.18 8.14 -6.96
C SER A 139 7.64 7.92 -6.59
N THR A 140 7.93 7.44 -5.38
CA THR A 140 9.29 7.11 -4.94
C THR A 140 9.90 6.00 -5.80
N TRP A 141 9.17 4.92 -6.09
CA TRP A 141 9.69 3.84 -6.94
C TRP A 141 9.96 4.30 -8.38
N LEU A 142 9.09 5.14 -8.95
CA LEU A 142 9.32 5.76 -10.26
C LEU A 142 10.58 6.64 -10.25
N ASN A 143 10.77 7.43 -9.20
CA ASN A 143 11.94 8.31 -9.06
C ASN A 143 13.23 7.55 -8.81
N ALA A 144 13.14 6.37 -8.18
CA ALA A 144 14.25 5.45 -8.04
C ALA A 144 14.63 4.76 -9.35
N GLY A 145 13.82 4.89 -10.41
CA GLY A 145 14.08 4.27 -11.71
C GLY A 145 13.58 2.85 -11.88
N VAL A 146 12.70 2.38 -10.98
CA VAL A 146 12.12 1.04 -11.13
C VAL A 146 11.24 1.01 -12.40
N PRO A 147 11.34 -0.04 -13.23
CA PRO A 147 10.54 -0.14 -14.46
C PRO A 147 9.04 -0.01 -14.21
N ALA A 148 8.38 0.82 -15.02
CA ALA A 148 6.94 1.08 -14.91
C ALA A 148 6.07 -0.21 -14.93
N PRO A 149 6.35 -1.24 -15.75
CA PRO A 149 5.61 -2.51 -15.69
C PRO A 149 5.70 -3.20 -14.33
N GLN A 150 6.90 -3.22 -13.73
CA GLN A 150 7.12 -3.86 -12.43
C GLN A 150 6.37 -3.12 -11.30
N ILE A 151 6.42 -1.79 -11.30
CA ILE A 151 5.66 -0.95 -10.37
C ILE A 151 4.16 -1.21 -10.51
N ALA A 152 3.67 -1.27 -11.76
CA ALA A 152 2.25 -1.48 -12.04
C ALA A 152 1.76 -2.84 -11.54
N GLU A 153 2.59 -3.88 -11.72
CA GLU A 153 2.35 -5.22 -11.17
C GLU A 153 2.26 -5.18 -9.64
N TRP A 154 3.29 -4.69 -8.94
CA TRP A 154 3.31 -4.65 -7.46
C TRP A 154 2.20 -3.77 -6.87
N ALA A 155 1.92 -2.63 -7.50
CA ALA A 155 0.87 -1.73 -7.06
C ALA A 155 -0.53 -2.28 -7.42
N GLY A 156 -0.67 -3.16 -8.40
CA GLY A 156 -1.96 -3.69 -8.85
C GLY A 156 -2.81 -2.65 -9.59
N HIS A 157 -2.23 -2.03 -10.60
CA HIS A 157 -2.94 -1.27 -11.63
C HIS A 157 -2.29 -1.51 -13.01
N SER A 158 -2.89 -1.03 -14.09
CA SER A 158 -2.27 -1.13 -15.42
C SER A 158 -1.11 -0.13 -15.56
N VAL A 159 -0.24 -0.37 -16.55
CA VAL A 159 0.83 0.58 -16.92
C VAL A 159 0.23 1.90 -17.43
N ASP A 160 -0.88 1.84 -18.18
CA ASP A 160 -1.62 3.04 -18.60
C ASP A 160 -2.03 3.92 -17.40
N VAL A 161 -2.63 3.32 -16.38
CA VAL A 161 -3.03 4.04 -15.16
C VAL A 161 -1.80 4.64 -14.48
N LEU A 162 -0.67 3.91 -14.42
CA LEU A 162 0.57 4.42 -13.84
C LEU A 162 1.06 5.66 -14.59
N LEU A 163 1.22 5.57 -15.91
CA LEU A 163 1.75 6.68 -16.71
C LEU A 163 0.83 7.89 -16.68
N ARG A 164 -0.49 7.70 -16.81
CA ARG A 164 -1.46 8.79 -16.75
C ARG A 164 -1.48 9.51 -15.40
N VAL A 165 -1.37 8.78 -14.30
CA VAL A 165 -1.48 9.36 -12.94
C VAL A 165 -0.14 9.95 -12.47
N TYR A 166 0.98 9.36 -12.87
CA TYR A 166 2.30 9.64 -12.30
C TYR A 166 3.32 10.20 -13.29
N ALA A 167 2.95 10.51 -14.54
CA ALA A 167 3.86 11.13 -15.51
C ALA A 167 4.59 12.37 -14.96
N LYS A 168 3.90 13.19 -14.16
CA LYS A 168 4.48 14.38 -13.51
C LYS A 168 5.62 14.07 -12.54
N CYS A 169 5.70 12.85 -12.00
CA CYS A 169 6.79 12.44 -11.12
C CYS A 169 8.11 12.21 -11.88
N ILE A 170 8.06 12.04 -13.20
CA ILE A 170 9.25 11.78 -14.03
C ILE A 170 9.98 13.11 -14.39
N TYR A 171 9.41 14.27 -14.02
CA TYR A 171 10.01 15.57 -14.27
C TYR A 171 11.33 15.75 -13.49
N GLY A 172 12.36 16.28 -14.17
CA GLY A 172 13.69 16.49 -13.58
C GLY A 172 14.65 15.29 -13.63
N GLN A 173 14.23 14.16 -14.22
CA GLN A 173 15.08 12.95 -14.31
C GLN A 173 15.97 12.88 -15.57
N GLN A 174 16.03 13.93 -16.39
CA GLN A 174 16.74 13.89 -17.67
C GLN A 174 18.23 13.57 -17.51
N GLY A 175 18.93 14.21 -16.57
CA GLY A 175 20.35 13.97 -16.34
C GLY A 175 20.64 12.53 -15.87
N GLU A 176 19.82 12.02 -14.95
CA GLU A 176 19.92 10.65 -14.45
C GLU A 176 19.58 9.62 -15.54
N ALA A 177 18.58 9.89 -16.37
CA ALA A 177 18.23 9.07 -17.52
C ALA A 177 19.38 9.01 -18.54
N MET A 178 19.98 10.15 -18.88
CA MET A 178 21.15 10.22 -19.75
C MET A 178 22.34 9.47 -19.17
N ARG A 179 22.59 9.60 -17.86
CA ARG A 179 23.66 8.88 -17.15
C ARG A 179 23.46 7.36 -17.25
N ARG A 180 22.24 6.87 -17.00
CA ARG A 180 21.92 5.43 -17.11
C ARG A 180 22.08 4.91 -18.54
N ILE A 181 21.65 5.68 -19.54
CA ILE A 181 21.87 5.33 -20.96
C ILE A 181 23.37 5.23 -21.23
N TRP A 182 24.14 6.25 -20.85
CA TRP A 182 25.59 6.28 -21.04
C TRP A 182 26.31 5.11 -20.35
N ASP A 183 25.97 4.82 -19.09
CA ASP A 183 26.55 3.71 -18.34
C ASP A 183 26.21 2.35 -18.99
N ALA A 184 25.03 2.21 -19.60
CA ALA A 184 24.60 0.99 -20.27
C ALA A 184 25.10 0.84 -21.71
N THR A 185 25.48 1.93 -22.38
CA THR A 185 25.98 1.93 -23.77
C THR A 185 27.49 2.15 -23.86
N ARG A 186 28.20 2.18 -22.72
CA ARG A 186 29.66 2.22 -22.70
C ARG A 186 30.24 0.93 -23.32
N PRO A 187 31.24 1.04 -24.22
CA PRO A 187 31.94 -0.11 -24.80
C PRO A 187 32.65 -0.97 -23.75
#